data_AF-A0A955K5Q9-F1
#
_entry.id   AF-A0A955K5Q9-F1
#
_cell.length_a   1.000
_cell.length_b   1.000
_cell.length_c   1.000
_cell.angle_alpha   90.00
_cell.angle_beta   90.00
_cell.angle_gamma   90.00
#
_symmetry.space_group_name_H-M   'P 1'
#
loop_
_entity.id
_entity.type
_entity.pdbx_description
1 polymer ?
#
loop_
_entity_poly.entity_id
_entity_poly.type
_entity_poly.pdbx_seq_one_letter_code
_entity_poly.pdbx_strand_id
1 'polypeptide(L)'
;MAAPVKKEIKDEILDRIRNQGLSVVDASEQYKVHYKTIYGWLKTGIGDANTLELNRLRKENVQLYRIIGEITAELKTQKSSTTATPH
;
A
#
# COMPACT_ATOMS: atom_id res chain seq x y z
N MET A 1 30.69 19.64 3.36
CA MET A 1 29.37 19.09 2.98
C MET A 1 29.53 17.59 2.88
N ALA A 2 28.73 16.79 3.61
CA ALA A 2 28.80 15.33 3.52
C ALA A 2 28.28 14.86 2.16
N ALA A 3 28.94 13.86 1.57
CA ALA A 3 28.49 13.28 0.30
C ALA A 3 27.10 12.63 0.48
N PRO A 4 26.19 12.74 -0.52
CA PRO A 4 24.90 12.09 -0.46
C PRO A 4 25.07 10.57 -0.37
N VAL A 5 24.31 9.94 0.53
CA VAL A 5 24.27 8.48 0.65
C VAL A 5 23.64 7.90 -0.61
N LYS A 6 24.27 6.86 -1.17
CA LYS A 6 23.76 6.13 -2.35
C LYS A 6 22.36 5.57 -2.06
N LYS A 7 21.50 5.59 -3.09
CA LYS A 7 20.11 5.16 -2.96
C LYS A 7 20.00 3.72 -2.49
N GLU A 8 20.84 2.83 -3.01
CA GLU A 8 20.85 1.41 -2.70
C GLU A 8 21.13 1.16 -1.20
N ILE A 9 22.07 1.91 -0.63
CA ILE A 9 22.41 1.82 0.79
C ILE A 9 21.28 2.36 1.66
N LYS A 10 20.64 3.45 1.26
CA LYS A 10 19.46 3.98 1.94
C LYS A 10 18.33 2.95 1.95
N ASP A 11 18.04 2.33 0.81
CA ASP A 11 16.95 1.37 0.67
C ASP A 11 17.22 0.11 1.51
N GLU A 12 18.47 -0.38 1.54
CA GLU A 12 18.90 -1.48 2.41
C GLU A 12 18.72 -1.15 3.90
N ILE A 13 19.17 0.03 4.34
CA ILE A 13 19.01 0.47 5.75
C ILE A 13 17.52 0.49 6.13
N LEU A 14 16.66 1.03 5.26
CA LEU A 14 15.23 1.11 5.52
C LEU A 14 14.56 -0.27 5.57
N ASP A 15 14.97 -1.21 4.72
CA ASP A 15 14.48 -2.60 4.76
C ASP A 15 14.86 -3.29 6.06
N ARG A 16 16.14 -3.23 6.46
CA ARG A 16 16.61 -3.86 7.70
C ARG A 16 15.91 -3.32 8.94
N ILE A 17 15.62 -2.01 8.98
CA ILE A 17 14.90 -1.39 10.09
C ILE A 17 13.43 -1.82 10.11
N ARG A 18 12.74 -1.81 8.96
CA ARG A 18 11.28 -2.08 8.90
C ARG A 18 10.94 -3.56 9.00
N ASN A 19 11.74 -4.42 8.38
CA ASN A 19 11.40 -5.81 8.14
C ASN A 19 12.25 -6.79 8.98
N GLN A 20 13.45 -6.39 9.37
CA GLN A 20 14.42 -7.27 10.06
C GLN A 20 14.66 -6.87 11.52
N GLY A 21 14.01 -5.80 12.00
CA GLY A 21 14.06 -5.38 13.41
C GLY A 21 15.36 -4.68 13.82
N LEU A 22 16.19 -4.24 12.87
CA LEU A 22 17.40 -3.48 13.18
C LEU A 22 17.04 -2.12 13.82
N SER A 23 17.65 -1.79 14.95
CA SER A 23 17.41 -0.49 15.58
C SER A 23 18.06 0.65 14.78
N VAL A 24 17.50 1.86 14.87
CA VAL A 24 18.08 3.04 14.20
C VAL A 24 19.48 3.36 14.75
N VAL A 25 19.75 3.05 16.02
CA VAL A 25 21.06 3.26 16.66
C VAL A 25 22.09 2.31 16.05
N ASP A 26 21.77 1.02 15.98
CA ASP A 26 22.67 0.01 15.39
C ASP A 26 22.92 0.29 13.90
N ALA A 27 21.87 0.66 13.15
CA ALA A 27 21.99 1.07 11.75
C ALA A 27 22.89 2.30 11.58
N SER A 28 22.79 3.29 12.50
CA SER A 28 23.62 4.49 12.48
C SER A 28 25.10 4.14 12.68
N GLU A 29 25.40 3.21 13.59
CA GLU A 29 26.76 2.76 13.86
C GLU A 29 27.35 1.89 12.74
N GLN A 30 26.54 0.97 12.21
CA GLN A 30 26.93 0.02 11.17
C GLN A 30 27.21 0.71 9.84
N TYR A 31 26.31 1.60 9.40
CA TYR A 31 26.39 2.26 8.09
C TYR A 31 27.06 3.63 8.13
N LYS A 32 27.49 4.08 9.31
CA LYS A 32 28.09 5.42 9.55
C LYS A 32 27.20 6.57 9.05
N VAL A 33 25.89 6.37 9.14
CA VAL A 33 24.88 7.37 8.79
C VAL A 33 24.30 7.93 10.08
N HIS A 34 24.36 9.25 10.26
CA HIS A 34 23.84 9.88 11.47
C HIS A 34 22.35 9.55 11.68
N TYR A 35 21.99 9.09 12.88
CA TYR A 35 20.62 8.68 13.25
C TYR A 35 19.51 9.66 12.83
N LYS A 36 19.72 10.98 12.95
CA LYS A 36 18.73 11.99 12.50
C LYS A 36 18.41 11.88 11.00
N THR A 37 19.38 11.53 10.17
CA THR A 37 19.20 11.33 8.74
C THR A 37 18.31 10.11 8.48
N ILE A 38 18.55 9.02 9.22
CA ILE A 38 17.75 7.78 9.14
C ILE A 38 16.30 8.07 9.57
N TYR A 39 16.09 8.78 10.68
CA TYR A 39 14.76 9.22 11.10
C TYR A 39 14.09 10.13 10.08
N GLY A 40 14.85 11.00 9.39
CA GLY A 40 14.36 11.79 8.27
C GLY A 40 13.80 10.93 7.14
N TRP A 41 14.52 9.89 6.73
CA TRP A 41 14.07 8.96 5.69
C TRP A 41 12.85 8.14 6.12
N LEU A 42 12.82 7.66 7.36
CA LEU A 42 11.69 6.94 7.92
C LEU A 42 10.43 7.82 7.93
N LYS A 43 10.58 9.10 8.29
CA LYS A 43 9.49 10.08 8.27
C LYS A 43 8.95 10.32 6.85
N THR A 44 9.83 10.45 5.85
CA THR A 44 9.41 10.67 4.46
C THR A 44 8.72 9.44 3.85
N GLY A 45 9.10 8.22 4.26
CA GLY A 45 8.54 6.98 3.69
C GLY A 45 7.13 6.60 4.14
N ILE A 46 6.50 7.36 5.06
CA ILE A 46 5.17 7.05 5.60
C ILE A 46 4.05 7.70 4.75
N GLY A 47 4.36 8.70 3.92
CA GLY A 47 3.35 9.53 3.25
C GLY A 47 2.89 9.09 1.85
N ASP A 48 3.80 8.60 0.99
CA ASP A 48 3.54 8.68 -0.46
C ASP A 48 3.17 7.34 -1.12
N ALA A 49 3.87 6.25 -0.81
CA ALA A 49 3.59 4.94 -1.43
C ALA A 49 2.30 4.30 -0.88
N ASN A 50 2.13 4.31 0.44
CA ASN A 50 0.96 3.72 1.10
C ASN A 50 -0.33 4.44 0.68
N THR A 51 -0.29 5.75 0.44
CA THR A 51 -1.49 6.53 0.10
C THR A 51 -1.98 6.27 -1.32
N LEU A 52 -1.07 6.20 -2.31
CA LEU A 52 -1.45 5.95 -3.70
C LEU A 52 -1.95 4.51 -3.90
N GLU A 53 -1.26 3.54 -3.30
CA GLU A 53 -1.65 2.13 -3.35
C GLU A 53 -2.97 1.89 -2.60
N LEU A 54 -3.15 2.47 -1.42
CA LEU A 54 -4.41 2.42 -0.68
C LEU A 54 -5.57 3.06 -1.47
N ASN A 55 -5.32 4.18 -2.14
CA ASN A 55 -6.33 4.83 -2.98
C ASN A 55 -6.68 4.00 -4.22
N ARG A 56 -5.69 3.33 -4.83
CA ARG A 56 -5.91 2.39 -5.92
C ARG A 56 -6.76 1.20 -5.45
N LEU A 57 -6.37 0.56 -4.35
CA LEU A 57 -7.10 -0.55 -3.75
C LEU A 57 -8.55 -0.18 -3.40
N ARG A 58 -8.78 1.02 -2.84
CA ARG A 58 -10.14 1.53 -2.57
C ARG A 58 -10.96 1.67 -3.86
N LYS A 59 -10.37 2.19 -4.94
CA LYS A 59 -11.06 2.32 -6.24
C LYS A 59 -11.41 0.96 -6.83
N GLU A 60 -10.46 0.02 -6.84
CA GLU A 60 -10.66 -1.34 -7.32
C GLU A 60 -11.79 -2.04 -6.52
N ASN A 61 -11.80 -1.86 -5.19
CA ASN A 61 -12.82 -2.42 -4.32
C ASN A 61 -14.23 -1.86 -4.61
N VAL A 62 -14.35 -0.53 -4.81
CA VAL A 62 -15.63 0.10 -5.21
C VAL A 62 -16.12 -0.40 -6.56
N GLN A 63 -15.22 -0.59 -7.53
CA GLN A 63 -15.57 -1.13 -8.85
C GLN A 63 -16.12 -2.56 -8.75
N LEU A 64 -15.48 -3.41 -7.94
CA LEU A 64 -15.94 -4.78 -7.71
C LEU A 64 -17.33 -4.82 -7.09
N TYR A 65 -17.60 -4.00 -6.06
CA TYR A 65 -18.93 -3.92 -5.47
C TYR A 65 -20.00 -3.47 -6.46
N ARG A 66 -19.67 -2.54 -7.37
CA ARG A 66 -20.58 -2.09 -8.42
C ARG A 66 -20.93 -3.22 -9.39
N ILE A 67 -19.93 -3.95 -9.88
CA ILE A 67 -20.14 -5.10 -10.79
C ILE A 67 -21.04 -6.14 -10.13
N ILE A 68 -20.79 -6.47 -8.86
CA ILE A 68 -21.62 -7.42 -8.10
C ILE A 68 -23.06 -6.91 -7.99
N GLY A 69 -23.25 -5.61 -7.74
CA GLY A 69 -24.57 -4.98 -7.68
C GLY A 69 -25.33 -5.07 -9.00
N GLU A 70 -24.67 -4.77 -10.12
CA GLU A 70 -25.25 -4.87 -11.48
C GLU A 70 -25.66 -6.31 -11.80
N ILE A 71 -24.78 -7.29 -11.59
CA ILE A 71 -25.09 -8.72 -11.79
C ILE A 71 -26.26 -9.16 -10.90
N THR A 72 -26.27 -8.75 -9.64
CA THR A 72 -27.33 -9.12 -8.70
C THR A 72 -28.68 -8.55 -9.12
N ALA A 73 -28.70 -7.32 -9.64
CA ALA A 73 -29.91 -6.70 -10.17
C ALA A 73 -30.44 -7.45 -11.39
N GLU A 74 -29.56 -7.78 -12.35
CA GLU A 74 -29.92 -8.58 -13.53
C GLU A 74 -30.46 -9.97 -13.17
N LEU A 75 -29.85 -10.65 -12.21
CA LEU A 75 -30.34 -11.95 -11.74
C LEU A 75 -31.73 -11.86 -11.09
N LYS A 76 -32.01 -10.75 -10.39
CA LYS A 76 -33.34 -10.51 -9.80
C LYS A 76 -34.40 -10.25 -10.86
N THR A 77 -34.10 -9.43 -11.87
CA THR A 77 -35.05 -9.13 -12.96
C THR A 77 -35.34 -10.35 -13.82
N GLN A 78 -34.33 -11.18 -14.12
CA GLN A 78 -34.50 -12.46 -14.81
C GLN A 78 -35.43 -13.39 -14.03
N LYS A 79 -35.20 -13.57 -12.72
CA LYS A 79 -36.06 -14.43 -11.87
C LYS A 79 -37.52 -13.96 -11.84
N SER A 80 -37.77 -12.65 -11.74
CA SER A 80 -39.13 -12.12 -11.75
C SER A 80 -39.84 -12.23 -13.11
N SER A 81 -39.08 -12.23 -14.21
CA SER A 81 -39.63 -12.42 -15.56
C SER A 81 -40.01 -13.88 -15.86
N THR A 82 -39.35 -14.86 -15.23
CA THR A 82 -39.63 -16.30 -15.43
C THR A 82 -40.84 -16.80 -14.61
N THR A 83 -41.20 -16.14 -13.51
CA THR A 83 -42.37 -16.53 -12.68
C THR A 83 -43.72 -15.99 -13.19
N ALA A 84 -43.75 -15.27 -14.31
CA ALA A 84 -44.95 -14.67 -14.88
C ALA A 84 -45.50 -15.45 -16.10
N THR A 85 -45.41 -16.78 -16.13
CA THR A 85 -46.30 -17.64 -16.93
C THR A 85 -46.21 -19.07 -16.40
N PRO A 86 -47.33 -19.68 -15.99
CA PRO A 86 -47.91 -20.69 -16.87
C PRO A 86 -49.45 -20.61 -16.96
N HIS A 87 -49.91 -21.13 -18.11
CA HIS A 87 -51.29 -21.45 -18.49
C HIS A 87 -51.97 -22.44 -17.55
#